data_AF-A0A084SY27-F1
#
_entry.id   AF-A0A084SY27-F1
#
_cell.length_a   1.000
_cell.length_b   1.000
_cell.length_c   1.000
_cell.angle_alpha   90.00
_cell.angle_beta   90.00
_cell.angle_gamma   90.00
#
_symmetry.space_group_name_H-M   'P 1'
#
loop_
_entity.id
_entity.type
_entity.pdbx_description
1 polymer ?
#
loop_
_entity_poly.entity_id
_entity_poly.type
_entity_poly.pdbx_seq_one_letter_code
_entity_poly.pdbx_strand_id
1 'polypeptide(L)'
;MPEQETPRVSQVAILVLAVEWLLFGSGHFTAREMTEAQIPSFIPFKTFIAITTGMAEVVIGILILLPSTRRWAALASLVLLGLFLPSIYNILANDSAIQGSVAWRNLWRVMVVPNHVMMVLFALHLWRSPDAVAMGPAQVLEDVLKRRREPRRPGPPLMVAGVMLAANAVGFLVIWASRWAHTTAVIWGLMCLASGALVGFLFGVPRVTLDTARRITHRPNSNIEIVSDWLTKTLVGVGLIEFHAIAGFVRNISAELGSSLSLQAGDQVEGLATSFAQAIIVYFFVAGIIQGYLLTRMYLSAQFEVYESPAVEAKEP
;
A
#
# COMPACT_ATOMS: atom_id res chain seq x y z
N MET A 1 -14.42 36.35 -26.71
CA MET A 1 -13.58 35.48 -25.87
C MET A 1 -13.42 34.18 -26.64
N PRO A 2 -12.20 33.73 -26.97
CA PRO A 2 -12.04 32.48 -27.69
C PRO A 2 -12.41 31.32 -26.75
N GLU A 3 -13.25 30.42 -27.25
CA GLU A 3 -13.63 29.15 -26.63
C GLU A 3 -12.39 28.39 -26.13
N GLN A 4 -12.33 28.13 -24.82
CA GLN A 4 -11.36 27.23 -24.20
C GLN A 4 -11.70 25.76 -24.53
N GLU A 5 -11.63 25.39 -25.81
CA GLU A 5 -11.63 23.99 -26.21
C GLU A 5 -10.22 23.42 -26.06
N THR A 6 -9.86 22.87 -24.89
CA THR A 6 -9.00 21.67 -24.74
C THR A 6 -8.81 21.23 -23.27
N PRO A 7 -9.78 20.56 -22.61
CA PRO A 7 -9.48 19.75 -21.41
C PRO A 7 -9.69 18.23 -21.59
N ARG A 8 -10.39 17.77 -22.65
CA ARG A 8 -10.87 16.37 -22.73
C ARG A 8 -9.78 15.35 -23.08
N VAL A 9 -8.86 15.67 -24.00
CA VAL A 9 -7.86 14.71 -24.50
C VAL A 9 -6.88 14.30 -23.41
N SER A 10 -6.39 15.27 -22.61
CA SER A 10 -5.47 14.97 -21.53
C SER A 10 -6.12 14.14 -20.41
N GLN A 11 -7.40 14.36 -20.14
CA GLN A 11 -8.15 13.56 -19.17
C GLN A 11 -8.31 12.11 -19.64
N VAL A 12 -8.64 11.91 -20.91
CA VAL A 12 -8.70 10.58 -21.53
C VAL A 12 -7.33 9.92 -21.47
N ALA A 13 -6.26 10.63 -21.84
CA ALA A 13 -4.89 10.10 -21.80
C ALA A 13 -4.46 9.70 -20.37
N ILE A 14 -4.79 10.50 -19.35
CA ILE A 14 -4.51 10.19 -17.94
C ILE A 14 -5.24 8.91 -17.54
N LEU A 15 -6.54 8.83 -17.81
CA LEU A 15 -7.36 7.70 -17.40
C LEU A 15 -6.91 6.42 -18.10
N VAL A 16 -6.74 6.46 -19.42
CA VAL A 16 -6.37 5.29 -20.23
C VAL A 16 -5.00 4.78 -19.80
N LEU A 17 -3.97 5.64 -19.71
CA LEU A 17 -2.65 5.19 -19.29
C LEU A 17 -2.64 4.65 -17.86
N ALA A 18 -3.31 5.33 -16.92
CA ALA A 18 -3.35 4.87 -15.53
C ALA A 18 -4.03 3.49 -15.42
N VAL A 19 -5.18 3.33 -16.07
CA VAL A 19 -5.92 2.06 -16.07
C VAL A 19 -5.12 0.96 -16.73
N GLU A 20 -4.55 1.20 -17.92
CA GLU A 20 -3.77 0.17 -18.63
C GLU A 20 -2.54 -0.25 -17.85
N TRP A 21 -1.76 0.69 -17.32
CA TRP A 21 -0.59 0.35 -16.51
C TRP A 21 -0.95 -0.41 -15.23
N LEU A 22 -2.07 -0.07 -14.59
CA LEU A 22 -2.56 -0.82 -13.44
C LEU A 22 -3.04 -2.22 -13.82
N LEU A 23 -3.76 -2.37 -14.93
CA LEU A 23 -4.29 -3.65 -15.40
C LEU A 23 -3.17 -4.59 -15.86
N PHE A 24 -2.30 -4.14 -16.78
CA PHE A 24 -1.18 -4.94 -17.28
C PHE A 24 -0.15 -5.21 -16.19
N GLY A 25 0.21 -4.21 -15.40
CA GLY A 25 1.13 -4.37 -14.27
C GLY A 25 0.63 -5.36 -13.22
N SER A 26 -0.68 -5.38 -12.94
CA SER A 26 -1.27 -6.41 -12.07
C SER A 26 -1.19 -7.81 -12.70
N GLY A 27 -1.32 -7.90 -14.03
CA GLY A 27 -1.21 -9.13 -14.81
C GLY A 27 0.14 -9.85 -14.67
N HIS A 28 1.22 -9.11 -14.43
CA HIS A 28 2.55 -9.68 -14.18
C HIS A 28 2.60 -10.56 -12.91
N PHE A 29 1.70 -10.32 -11.95
CA PHE A 29 1.60 -11.09 -10.71
C PHE A 29 0.53 -12.18 -10.78
N THR A 30 -0.64 -11.86 -11.35
CA THR A 30 -1.79 -12.77 -11.39
C THR A 30 -1.72 -13.79 -12.53
N ALA A 31 -1.08 -13.45 -13.64
CA ALA A 31 -0.89 -14.29 -14.83
C ALA A 31 0.59 -14.36 -15.22
N ARG A 32 1.45 -14.63 -14.24
CA ARG A 32 2.92 -14.62 -14.39
C ARG A 32 3.43 -15.54 -15.49
N GLU A 33 2.92 -16.77 -15.59
CA GLU A 33 3.37 -17.74 -16.61
C GLU A 33 3.08 -17.25 -18.04
N MET A 34 1.93 -16.62 -18.25
CA MET A 34 1.58 -16.01 -19.53
C MET A 34 2.50 -14.83 -19.85
N THR A 35 2.83 -14.02 -18.84
CA THR A 35 3.74 -12.88 -18.98
C THR A 35 5.17 -13.33 -19.31
N GLU A 36 5.68 -14.36 -18.64
CA GLU A 36 7.01 -14.92 -18.92
C GLU A 36 7.11 -15.53 -20.31
N ALA A 37 6.02 -16.09 -20.84
CA ALA A 37 5.95 -16.61 -22.21
C ALA A 37 6.13 -15.50 -23.27
N GLN A 38 5.69 -14.27 -22.96
CA GLN A 38 5.84 -13.12 -23.84
C GLN A 38 7.28 -12.59 -23.89
N ILE A 39 8.10 -12.86 -22.87
CA ILE A 39 9.51 -12.45 -22.85
C ILE A 39 10.32 -13.36 -23.80
N PRO A 40 11.10 -12.81 -24.75
CA PRO A 40 11.93 -13.60 -25.66
C PRO A 40 12.84 -14.61 -24.95
N SER A 41 13.10 -15.75 -25.59
CA SER A 41 13.95 -16.81 -25.03
C SER A 41 15.39 -16.40 -24.75
N PHE A 42 15.93 -15.42 -25.48
CA PHE A 42 17.29 -14.93 -25.28
C PHE A 42 17.45 -14.04 -24.03
N ILE A 43 16.36 -13.59 -23.41
CA ILE A 43 16.40 -12.78 -22.19
C ILE A 43 16.38 -13.70 -20.96
N PRO A 44 17.44 -13.70 -20.13
CA PRO A 44 17.51 -14.53 -18.92
C PRO A 44 16.64 -13.94 -17.79
N PHE A 45 16.43 -14.72 -16.72
CA PHE A 45 15.74 -14.26 -15.49
C PHE A 45 14.32 -13.71 -15.72
N LYS A 46 13.54 -14.36 -16.59
CA LYS A 46 12.18 -13.92 -16.99
C LYS A 46 11.26 -13.60 -15.81
N THR A 47 11.29 -14.42 -14.76
CA THR A 47 10.50 -14.19 -13.54
C THR A 47 10.86 -12.89 -12.83
N PHE A 48 12.16 -12.61 -12.67
CA PHE A 48 12.62 -11.37 -12.05
C PHE A 48 12.23 -10.16 -12.89
N ILE A 49 12.40 -10.25 -14.22
CA ILE A 49 12.01 -9.18 -15.14
C ILE A 49 10.50 -8.94 -15.09
N ALA A 50 9.68 -9.99 -15.16
CA ALA A 50 8.23 -9.87 -15.07
C ALA A 50 7.81 -9.19 -13.75
N ILE A 51 8.37 -9.59 -12.61
CA ILE A 51 8.03 -8.97 -11.32
C ILE A 51 8.44 -7.49 -11.29
N THR A 52 9.68 -7.18 -11.69
CA THR A 52 10.20 -5.81 -11.62
C THR A 52 9.51 -4.86 -12.59
N THR A 53 9.21 -5.30 -13.81
CA THR A 53 8.43 -4.51 -14.76
C THR A 53 6.99 -4.35 -14.28
N GLY A 54 6.36 -5.40 -13.75
CA GLY A 54 5.01 -5.31 -13.18
C GLY A 54 4.89 -4.30 -12.03
N MET A 55 5.89 -4.25 -11.14
CA MET A 55 5.99 -3.21 -10.11
C MET A 55 6.13 -1.82 -10.72
N ALA A 56 6.98 -1.67 -11.74
CA ALA A 56 7.19 -0.40 -12.43
C ALA A 56 5.91 0.09 -13.12
N GLU A 57 5.18 -0.79 -13.80
CA GLU A 57 3.89 -0.50 -14.44
C GLU A 57 2.87 0.02 -13.43
N VAL A 58 2.64 -0.71 -12.33
CA VAL A 58 1.69 -0.29 -11.29
C VAL A 58 2.07 1.07 -10.71
N VAL A 59 3.36 1.28 -10.40
CA VAL A 59 3.86 2.56 -9.87
C VAL A 59 3.63 3.68 -10.88
N ILE A 60 3.98 3.49 -12.15
CA ILE A 60 3.77 4.47 -13.21
C ILE A 60 2.28 4.81 -13.36
N GLY A 61 1.40 3.80 -13.34
CA GLY A 61 -0.05 4.00 -13.42
C GLY A 61 -0.59 4.89 -12.31
N ILE A 62 -0.13 4.69 -11.07
CA ILE A 62 -0.47 5.55 -9.92
C ILE A 62 0.11 6.96 -10.09
N LEU A 63 1.37 7.08 -10.49
CA LEU A 63 2.07 8.36 -10.61
C LEU A 63 1.54 9.23 -11.76
N ILE A 64 0.89 8.67 -12.78
CA ILE A 64 0.19 9.41 -13.85
C ILE A 64 -1.03 10.16 -13.32
N LEU A 65 -1.72 9.60 -12.34
CA LEU A 65 -2.88 10.23 -11.70
C LEU A 65 -2.48 11.47 -10.90
N LEU A 66 -1.23 11.53 -10.45
CA LEU A 66 -0.66 12.63 -9.68
C LEU A 66 -0.01 13.68 -10.60
N PRO A 67 -0.62 14.86 -10.81
CA PRO A 67 -0.09 15.92 -11.66
C PRO A 67 1.36 16.32 -11.38
N SER A 68 1.75 16.40 -10.10
CA SER A 68 3.13 16.74 -9.72
C SER A 68 4.20 15.76 -10.20
N THR A 69 3.82 14.50 -10.45
CA THR A 69 4.71 13.44 -10.94
C THR A 69 4.45 13.06 -12.39
N ARG A 70 3.35 13.54 -12.98
CA ARG A 70 2.85 13.09 -14.28
C ARG A 70 3.86 13.24 -15.41
N ARG A 71 4.62 14.33 -15.44
CA ARG A 71 5.66 14.54 -16.46
C ARG A 71 6.69 13.42 -16.45
N TRP A 72 7.14 13.03 -15.26
CA TRP A 72 8.13 11.98 -15.05
C TRP A 72 7.53 10.59 -15.25
N ALA A 73 6.29 10.39 -14.82
CA ALA A 73 5.57 9.14 -15.04
C ALA A 73 5.33 8.89 -16.54
N ALA A 74 4.97 9.93 -17.31
CA ALA A 74 4.82 9.86 -18.75
C ALA A 74 6.15 9.55 -19.47
N LEU A 75 7.26 10.16 -19.03
CA LEU A 75 8.59 9.80 -19.53
C LEU A 75 8.95 8.34 -19.19
N ALA A 76 8.68 7.90 -17.97
CA ALA A 76 8.90 6.52 -17.54
C ALA A 76 8.05 5.52 -18.35
N SER A 77 6.79 5.88 -18.66
CA SER A 77 5.96 5.10 -19.59
C SER A 77 6.63 4.93 -20.95
N LEU A 78 7.18 5.99 -21.53
CA LEU A 78 7.85 5.91 -22.84
C LEU A 78 9.09 5.01 -22.80
N VAL A 79 9.90 5.12 -21.75
CA VAL A 79 11.05 4.24 -21.54
C VAL A 79 10.61 2.78 -21.45
N LEU A 80 9.60 2.50 -20.62
CA LEU A 80 9.12 1.14 -20.39
C LEU A 80 8.48 0.53 -21.65
N LEU A 81 7.68 1.31 -22.38
CA LEU A 81 7.12 0.90 -23.67
C LEU A 81 8.21 0.57 -24.70
N GLY A 82 9.33 1.31 -24.68
CA GLY A 82 10.52 1.01 -25.49
C GLY A 82 11.18 -0.31 -25.07
N LEU A 83 11.31 -0.55 -23.76
CA LEU A 83 11.85 -1.81 -23.23
C LEU A 83 10.97 -3.03 -23.54
N PHE A 84 9.67 -2.82 -23.77
CA PHE A 84 8.74 -3.89 -24.13
C PHE A 84 8.75 -4.27 -25.62
N LEU A 85 9.44 -3.52 -26.48
CA LEU A 85 9.50 -3.83 -27.93
C LEU A 85 9.97 -5.28 -28.24
N PRO A 86 10.96 -5.86 -27.55
CA PRO A 86 11.32 -7.27 -27.74
C PRO A 86 10.16 -8.23 -27.41
N SER A 87 9.39 -7.95 -26.36
CA SER A 87 8.21 -8.74 -25.99
C SER A 87 7.08 -8.60 -27.01
N ILE A 88 6.84 -7.38 -27.50
CA ILE A 88 5.88 -7.13 -28.59
C ILE A 88 6.27 -7.91 -29.85
N TYR A 89 7.55 -7.88 -30.23
CA TYR A 89 8.04 -8.67 -31.35
C TYR A 89 7.82 -10.18 -31.13
N ASN A 90 8.13 -10.69 -29.93
CA ASN A 90 7.94 -12.10 -29.60
C ASN A 90 6.46 -12.52 -29.65
N ILE A 91 5.54 -11.68 -29.19
CA ILE A 91 4.08 -11.88 -29.31
C ILE A 91 3.64 -12.03 -30.77
N LEU A 92 4.20 -11.21 -31.66
CA LEU A 92 3.87 -11.22 -33.08
C LEU A 92 4.50 -12.38 -33.84
N ALA A 93 5.74 -12.72 -33.51
CA ALA A 93 6.54 -13.70 -34.24
C ALA A 93 6.32 -15.14 -33.77
N ASN A 94 6.00 -15.37 -32.49
CA ASN A 94 5.98 -16.70 -31.89
C ASN A 94 4.61 -17.07 -31.32
N ASP A 95 4.12 -18.24 -31.71
CA ASP A 95 2.83 -18.78 -31.29
C ASP A 95 2.79 -19.23 -29.83
N SER A 96 3.96 -19.51 -29.24
CA SER A 96 4.13 -19.88 -27.83
C SER A 96 4.07 -18.69 -26.87
N ALA A 97 4.13 -17.46 -27.39
CA ALA A 97 4.13 -16.24 -26.57
C ALA A 97 2.76 -15.93 -25.94
N ILE A 98 1.68 -16.48 -26.49
CA ILE A 98 0.32 -16.34 -25.96
C ILE A 98 -0.29 -17.74 -25.87
N GLN A 99 -0.82 -18.10 -24.70
CA GLN A 99 -1.52 -19.36 -24.51
C GLN A 99 -2.97 -19.28 -24.99
N GLY A 100 -3.56 -20.40 -25.39
CA GLY A 100 -4.97 -20.49 -25.76
C GLY A 100 -5.23 -20.73 -27.26
N SER A 101 -6.48 -20.50 -27.68
CA SER A 101 -6.93 -20.82 -29.05
C SER A 101 -6.26 -19.94 -30.11
N VAL A 102 -6.22 -20.40 -31.36
CA VAL A 102 -5.73 -19.59 -32.50
C VAL A 102 -6.49 -18.26 -32.61
N ALA A 103 -7.80 -18.28 -32.43
CA ALA A 103 -8.64 -17.08 -32.45
C ALA A 103 -8.23 -16.07 -31.36
N TRP A 104 -7.98 -16.56 -30.14
CA TRP A 104 -7.53 -15.72 -29.02
C TRP A 104 -6.16 -15.08 -29.28
N ARG A 105 -5.21 -15.87 -29.80
CA ARG A 105 -3.86 -15.39 -30.14
C ARG A 105 -3.90 -14.32 -31.23
N ASN A 106 -4.71 -14.52 -32.26
CA ASN A 106 -4.87 -13.55 -33.35
C ASN A 106 -5.52 -12.26 -32.87
N LEU A 107 -6.55 -12.34 -32.01
CA LEU A 107 -7.18 -11.17 -31.41
C LEU A 107 -6.15 -10.34 -30.61
N TRP A 108 -5.36 -10.99 -29.76
CA TRP A 108 -4.31 -10.31 -28.99
C TRP A 108 -3.27 -9.64 -29.89
N ARG A 109 -2.81 -10.29 -30.96
CA ARG A 109 -1.84 -9.72 -31.91
C ARG A 109 -2.38 -8.47 -32.62
N VAL A 110 -3.65 -8.50 -33.02
CA VAL A 110 -4.30 -7.35 -33.67
C VAL A 110 -4.47 -6.19 -32.70
N MET A 111 -4.73 -6.46 -31.42
CA MET A 111 -4.96 -5.43 -30.41
C MET A 111 -3.67 -4.84 -29.84
N VAL A 112 -2.61 -5.64 -29.69
CA VAL A 112 -1.41 -5.24 -28.95
C VAL A 112 -0.67 -4.08 -29.62
N VAL A 113 -0.52 -4.09 -30.95
CA VAL A 113 0.23 -3.04 -31.66
C VAL A 113 -0.51 -1.70 -31.63
N PRO A 114 -1.82 -1.61 -31.98
CA PRO A 114 -2.59 -0.39 -31.80
C PRO A 114 -2.58 0.12 -30.36
N ASN A 115 -2.71 -0.77 -29.37
CA ASN A 115 -2.65 -0.40 -27.96
C ASN A 115 -1.30 0.24 -27.62
N HIS A 116 -0.19 -0.41 -27.99
CA HIS A 116 1.17 0.09 -27.73
C HIS A 116 1.39 1.47 -28.34
N VAL A 117 0.96 1.67 -29.60
CA VAL A 117 1.03 2.96 -30.28
C VAL A 117 0.19 4.02 -29.56
N MET A 118 -1.04 3.69 -29.18
CA MET A 118 -1.91 4.59 -28.42
C MET A 118 -1.27 5.01 -27.09
N MET A 119 -0.73 4.06 -26.33
CA MET A 119 -0.03 4.35 -25.08
C MET A 119 1.17 5.28 -25.30
N VAL A 120 1.96 5.08 -26.37
CA VAL A 120 3.06 5.98 -26.73
C VAL A 120 2.54 7.39 -27.04
N LEU A 121 1.48 7.52 -27.83
CA LEU A 121 0.90 8.82 -28.19
C LEU A 121 0.36 9.56 -26.96
N PHE A 122 -0.35 8.87 -26.07
CA PHE A 122 -0.85 9.46 -24.83
C PHE A 122 0.28 9.82 -23.86
N ALA A 123 1.33 9.00 -23.76
CA ALA A 123 2.48 9.32 -22.92
C ALA A 123 3.26 10.52 -23.47
N LEU A 124 3.44 10.62 -24.79
CA LEU A 124 4.02 11.80 -25.44
C LEU A 124 3.18 13.06 -25.22
N HIS A 125 1.86 12.95 -25.33
CA HIS A 125 0.92 14.04 -25.08
C HIS A 125 1.04 14.55 -23.64
N LEU A 126 1.00 13.66 -22.64
CA LEU A 126 1.11 14.03 -21.22
C LEU A 126 2.51 14.53 -20.84
N TRP A 127 3.58 14.03 -21.48
CA TRP A 127 4.92 14.54 -21.25
C TRP A 127 5.06 16.00 -21.72
N ARG A 128 4.40 16.35 -22.84
CA ARG A 128 4.34 17.72 -23.39
C ARG A 128 3.33 18.63 -22.69
N SER A 129 2.29 18.06 -22.07
CA SER A 129 1.23 18.81 -21.38
C SER A 129 1.02 18.33 -19.92
N PRO A 130 2.04 18.46 -19.06
CA PRO A 130 2.00 17.88 -17.71
C PRO A 130 0.98 18.56 -16.78
N ASP A 131 0.65 19.83 -17.03
CA ASP A 131 -0.26 20.64 -16.20
C ASP A 131 -1.75 20.35 -16.44
N ALA A 132 -2.07 19.36 -17.27
CA ALA A 132 -3.46 18.97 -17.52
C ALA A 132 -4.18 18.56 -16.22
N VAL A 133 -5.30 19.19 -15.93
CA VAL A 133 -6.05 18.91 -14.70
C VAL A 133 -6.78 17.56 -14.83
N ALA A 134 -6.45 16.61 -13.94
CA ALA A 134 -7.25 15.39 -13.79
C ALA A 134 -8.60 15.76 -13.16
N MET A 135 -9.73 15.24 -13.64
CA MET A 135 -11.03 15.47 -12.97
C MET A 135 -11.30 14.43 -11.88
N GLY A 136 -12.05 14.82 -10.85
CA GLY A 136 -12.62 13.89 -9.88
C GLY A 136 -11.68 13.52 -8.72
N PRO A 137 -11.63 12.25 -8.26
CA PRO A 137 -10.90 11.84 -7.06
C PRO A 137 -9.40 12.18 -7.06
N ALA A 138 -8.77 12.19 -8.23
CA ALA A 138 -7.37 12.54 -8.39
C ALA A 138 -7.10 14.04 -8.17
N GLN A 139 -8.05 14.91 -8.52
CA GLN A 139 -7.99 16.35 -8.24
C GLN A 139 -8.16 16.63 -6.75
N VAL A 140 -9.10 15.91 -6.12
CA VAL A 140 -9.29 15.96 -4.66
C VAL A 140 -8.03 15.47 -3.94
N LEU A 141 -7.43 14.38 -4.41
CA LEU A 141 -6.17 13.87 -3.88
C LEU A 141 -5.04 14.89 -4.06
N GLU A 142 -4.95 15.53 -5.22
CA GLU A 142 -3.97 16.59 -5.46
C GLU A 142 -4.17 17.78 -4.54
N ASP A 143 -5.40 18.28 -4.37
CA ASP A 143 -5.71 19.41 -3.49
C ASP A 143 -5.37 19.07 -2.03
N VAL A 144 -5.63 17.82 -1.60
CA VAL A 144 -5.20 17.29 -0.30
C VAL A 144 -3.67 17.24 -0.18
N LEU A 145 -2.98 16.79 -1.23
CA LEU A 145 -1.50 16.70 -1.26
C LEU A 145 -0.83 18.09 -1.35
N LYS A 146 -1.43 19.04 -2.09
CA LYS A 146 -0.97 20.43 -2.20
C LYS A 146 -1.21 21.20 -0.92
N ARG A 147 -2.35 21.00 -0.24
CA ARG A 147 -2.57 21.51 1.13
C ARG A 147 -1.55 20.95 2.15
N ARG A 148 -0.99 19.76 1.92
CA ARG A 148 0.15 19.23 2.72
C ARG A 148 1.51 19.84 2.36
N ARG A 149 1.64 20.56 1.23
CA ARG A 149 2.89 21.15 0.75
C ARG A 149 3.15 22.57 1.26
N GLU A 150 2.18 23.22 1.90
CA GLU A 150 2.51 24.32 2.80
C GLU A 150 3.48 23.79 3.86
N PRO A 151 4.53 24.54 4.23
CA PRO A 151 5.59 24.07 5.12
C PRO A 151 5.04 23.94 6.54
N ARG A 152 4.24 22.89 6.79
CA ARG A 152 3.94 22.41 8.12
C ARG A 152 5.24 21.76 8.59
N ARG A 153 5.89 22.39 9.58
CA ARG A 153 6.95 21.75 10.40
C ARG A 153 6.55 20.29 10.63
N PRO A 154 7.46 19.30 10.51
CA PRO A 154 7.09 17.89 10.68
C PRO A 154 6.31 17.79 11.99
N GLY A 155 5.01 17.51 11.87
CA GLY A 155 4.15 17.55 13.04
C GLY A 155 4.58 16.46 14.04
N PRO A 156 4.06 16.51 15.27
CA PRO A 156 4.15 15.41 16.22
C PRO A 156 3.92 14.01 15.61
N PRO A 157 3.01 13.79 14.62
CA PRO A 157 2.79 12.47 14.03
C PRO A 157 4.00 11.87 13.30
N LEU A 158 4.76 12.67 12.56
CA LEU A 158 5.94 12.18 11.83
C LEU A 158 7.07 11.79 12.79
N MET A 159 7.24 12.57 13.86
CA MET A 159 8.23 12.28 14.90
C MET A 159 7.86 11.01 15.67
N VAL A 160 6.58 10.85 16.04
CA VAL A 160 6.07 9.63 16.70
C VAL A 160 6.22 8.42 15.78
N ALA A 161 5.85 8.54 14.49
CA ALA A 161 6.05 7.47 13.52
C ALA A 161 7.53 7.08 13.35
N GLY A 162 8.43 8.06 13.33
CA GLY A 162 9.88 7.83 13.30
C GLY A 162 10.41 7.09 14.52
N VAL A 163 9.98 7.49 15.72
CA VAL A 163 10.34 6.79 16.98
C VAL A 163 9.81 5.35 16.98
N MET A 164 8.59 5.13 16.51
CA MET A 164 7.99 3.80 16.40
C MET A 164 8.73 2.91 15.40
N LEU A 165 9.10 3.46 14.24
CA LEU A 165 9.89 2.75 13.25
C LEU A 165 11.27 2.39 13.79
N ALA A 166 11.91 3.31 14.54
CA ALA A 166 13.17 3.04 15.21
C ALA A 166 13.04 1.93 16.27
N ALA A 167 11.97 1.92 17.06
CA ALA A 167 11.70 0.85 18.02
C ALA A 167 11.51 -0.52 17.32
N ASN A 168 10.79 -0.57 16.20
CA ASN A 168 10.67 -1.79 15.40
C ASN A 168 12.02 -2.23 14.83
N ALA A 169 12.82 -1.30 14.32
CA ALA A 169 14.16 -1.58 13.81
C ALA A 169 15.07 -2.16 14.91
N VAL A 170 15.00 -1.64 16.13
CA VAL A 170 15.71 -2.21 17.29
C VAL A 170 15.22 -3.63 17.59
N GLY A 171 13.90 -3.88 17.57
CA GLY A 171 13.35 -5.22 17.78
C GLY A 171 13.83 -6.23 16.73
N PHE A 172 13.83 -5.84 15.46
CA PHE A 172 14.37 -6.69 14.38
C PHE A 172 15.89 -6.84 14.43
N LEU A 173 16.62 -5.81 14.87
CA LEU A 173 18.06 -5.89 15.12
C LEU A 173 18.37 -6.89 16.23
N VAL A 174 17.55 -6.96 17.29
CA VAL A 174 17.69 -7.98 18.34
C VAL A 174 17.47 -9.39 17.78
N ILE A 175 16.49 -9.59 16.89
CA ILE A 175 16.29 -10.88 16.20
C ILE A 175 17.51 -11.23 15.34
N TRP A 176 18.04 -10.26 14.60
CA TRP A 176 19.19 -10.45 13.72
C TRP A 176 20.49 -10.72 14.49
N ALA A 177 20.68 -10.06 15.64
CA ALA A 177 21.82 -10.30 16.53
C ALA A 177 21.66 -11.54 17.40
N SER A 178 20.46 -12.13 17.46
CA SER A 178 20.21 -13.36 18.21
C SER A 178 20.79 -14.57 17.50
N ARG A 179 21.14 -15.61 18.25
CA ARG A 179 21.63 -16.89 17.70
C ARG A 179 20.55 -17.76 17.06
N TRP A 180 19.28 -17.33 17.11
CA TRP A 180 18.13 -18.13 16.70
C TRP A 180 17.80 -17.91 15.22
N ALA A 181 16.99 -18.79 14.65
CA ALA A 181 16.59 -18.72 13.25
C ALA A 181 15.89 -17.39 12.91
N HIS A 182 16.61 -16.50 12.22
CA HIS A 182 16.14 -15.15 11.94
C HIS A 182 14.84 -15.13 11.13
N THR A 183 14.74 -15.94 10.08
CA THR A 183 13.58 -15.93 9.18
C THR A 183 12.29 -16.25 9.92
N THR A 184 12.29 -17.30 10.73
CA THR A 184 11.12 -17.73 11.52
C THR A 184 10.74 -16.65 12.54
N ALA A 185 11.72 -16.13 13.28
CA ALA A 185 11.50 -15.08 14.28
C ALA A 185 10.98 -13.77 13.66
N VAL A 186 11.49 -13.37 12.49
CA VAL A 186 11.05 -12.17 11.77
C VAL A 186 9.61 -12.30 11.28
N ILE A 187 9.24 -13.43 10.68
CA ILE A 187 7.87 -13.65 10.19
C ILE A 187 6.87 -13.58 11.36
N TRP A 188 7.18 -14.26 12.47
CA TRP A 188 6.37 -14.18 13.68
C TRP A 188 6.28 -12.76 14.26
N GLY A 189 7.41 -12.05 14.33
CA GLY A 189 7.43 -10.65 14.75
C GLY A 189 6.54 -9.75 13.88
N LEU A 190 6.59 -9.89 12.55
CA LEU A 190 5.73 -9.17 11.62
C LEU A 190 4.25 -9.52 11.78
N MET A 191 3.91 -10.80 11.98
CA MET A 191 2.53 -11.24 12.24
C MET A 191 1.98 -10.69 13.55
N CYS A 192 2.78 -10.70 14.62
CA CYS A 192 2.40 -10.10 15.91
C CYS A 192 2.24 -8.59 15.78
N LEU A 193 3.14 -7.91 15.08
CA LEU A 193 3.05 -6.47 14.83
C LEU A 193 1.79 -6.10 14.04
N ALA A 194 1.48 -6.83 12.96
CA ALA A 194 0.31 -6.60 12.13
C ALA A 194 -1.01 -6.86 12.88
N SER A 195 -1.09 -7.97 13.62
CA SER A 195 -2.28 -8.30 14.41
C SER A 195 -2.49 -7.31 15.56
N GLY A 196 -1.41 -6.91 16.25
CA GLY A 196 -1.45 -5.85 17.24
C GLY A 196 -1.89 -4.50 16.64
N ALA A 197 -1.35 -4.12 15.48
CA ALA A 197 -1.72 -2.89 14.80
C ALA A 197 -3.19 -2.84 14.36
N LEU A 198 -3.75 -3.97 13.94
CA LEU A 198 -5.18 -4.08 13.64
C LEU A 198 -6.04 -3.84 14.89
N VAL A 199 -5.65 -4.44 16.02
CA VAL A 199 -6.32 -4.19 17.31
C VAL A 199 -6.20 -2.72 17.71
N GLY A 200 -4.98 -2.16 17.67
CA GLY A 200 -4.72 -0.75 17.98
C GLY A 200 -5.52 0.21 17.10
N PHE A 201 -5.63 -0.07 15.80
CA PHE A 201 -6.44 0.70 14.86
C PHE A 201 -7.91 0.80 15.31
N LEU A 202 -8.50 -0.33 15.74
CA LEU A 202 -9.90 -0.36 16.19
C LEU A 202 -10.14 0.53 17.41
N PHE A 203 -9.17 0.62 18.33
CA PHE A 203 -9.23 1.50 19.51
C PHE A 203 -8.82 2.95 19.21
N GLY A 204 -8.10 3.19 18.11
CA GLY A 204 -7.58 4.50 17.75
C GLY A 204 -8.58 5.43 17.07
N VAL A 205 -9.76 4.92 16.68
CA VAL A 205 -10.80 5.70 16.00
C VAL A 205 -11.39 6.76 16.96
N PRO A 206 -11.32 8.07 16.63
CA PRO A 206 -11.91 9.12 17.46
C PRO A 206 -13.43 9.03 17.49
N ARG A 207 -14.02 9.31 18.65
CA ARG A 207 -15.48 9.42 18.85
C ARG A 207 -15.91 10.85 18.60
N VAL A 208 -16.94 11.08 17.78
CA VAL A 208 -17.42 12.43 17.46
C VAL A 208 -18.73 12.68 18.18
N THR A 209 -18.72 13.62 19.13
CA THR A 209 -19.91 13.99 19.89
C THR A 209 -20.94 14.68 18.97
N LEU A 210 -22.22 14.40 19.18
CA LEU A 210 -23.33 14.88 18.33
C LEU A 210 -23.37 16.42 18.17
N ASP A 211 -22.91 17.18 19.17
CA ASP A 211 -22.82 18.64 19.08
C ASP A 211 -21.80 19.12 18.05
N THR A 212 -20.69 18.40 17.90
CA THR A 212 -19.65 18.65 16.89
C THR A 212 -20.14 18.25 15.49
N ALA A 213 -20.88 17.14 15.39
CA ALA A 213 -21.46 16.64 14.13
C ALA A 213 -22.51 17.57 13.51
N ARG A 214 -23.08 18.51 14.28
CA ARG A 214 -24.01 19.53 13.77
C ARG A 214 -23.29 20.70 13.07
N ARG A 215 -22.00 20.91 13.36
CA ARG A 215 -21.14 21.94 12.71
C ARG A 215 -20.35 21.40 11.51
N ILE A 216 -20.08 20.09 11.48
CA ILE A 216 -19.35 19.44 10.37
C ILE A 216 -20.37 18.91 9.34
N THR A 217 -20.42 19.52 8.15
CA THR A 217 -21.28 19.08 7.02
C THR A 217 -20.88 17.70 6.46
N HIS A 218 -19.73 17.16 6.86
CA HIS A 218 -19.31 15.78 6.64
C HIS A 218 -19.51 14.96 7.93
N ARG A 219 -20.62 14.24 8.04
CA ARG A 219 -20.81 13.26 9.13
C ARG A 219 -19.75 12.14 8.99
N PRO A 220 -18.86 11.93 9.98
CA PRO A 220 -18.06 10.73 10.01
C PRO A 220 -18.97 9.50 10.12
N ASN A 221 -18.50 8.35 9.62
CA ASN A 221 -19.30 7.13 9.57
C ASN A 221 -19.53 6.57 10.99
N SER A 222 -20.73 6.81 11.54
CA SER A 222 -21.13 6.32 12.88
C SER A 222 -21.10 4.80 13.00
N ASN A 223 -21.18 4.05 11.90
CA ASN A 223 -21.11 2.59 11.95
C ASN A 223 -19.76 2.10 12.49
N ILE A 224 -18.65 2.78 12.16
CA ILE A 224 -17.32 2.38 12.63
C ILE A 224 -17.15 2.71 14.12
N GLU A 225 -17.69 3.84 14.57
CA GLU A 225 -17.68 4.23 15.98
C GLU A 225 -18.49 3.23 16.83
N ILE A 226 -19.70 2.87 16.38
CA ILE A 226 -20.56 1.91 17.08
C ILE A 226 -19.91 0.54 17.15
N VAL A 227 -19.34 0.06 16.03
CA VAL A 227 -18.63 -1.22 16.01
C VAL A 227 -17.42 -1.20 16.95
N SER A 228 -16.63 -0.10 16.96
CA SER A 228 -15.50 0.05 17.88
C SER A 228 -15.93 0.07 19.35
N ASP A 229 -17.02 0.76 19.69
CA ASP A 229 -17.52 0.82 21.07
C ASP A 229 -18.08 -0.52 21.56
N TRP A 230 -18.88 -1.20 20.73
CA TRP A 230 -19.36 -2.55 21.02
C TRP A 230 -18.19 -3.53 21.17
N LEU A 231 -17.22 -3.49 20.25
CA LEU A 231 -16.06 -4.36 20.28
C LEU A 231 -15.18 -4.10 21.52
N THR A 232 -14.97 -2.84 21.89
CA THR A 232 -14.20 -2.46 23.08
C THR A 232 -14.81 -3.05 24.34
N LYS A 233 -16.14 -2.92 24.51
CA LYS A 233 -16.85 -3.45 25.68
C LYS A 233 -16.80 -4.97 25.73
N THR A 234 -16.99 -5.63 24.60
CA THR A 234 -16.91 -7.10 24.50
C THR A 234 -15.49 -7.60 24.77
N LEU A 235 -14.47 -6.96 24.20
CA LEU A 235 -13.07 -7.38 24.37
C LEU A 235 -12.58 -7.16 25.81
N VAL A 236 -12.90 -6.02 26.42
CA VAL A 236 -12.59 -5.78 27.84
C VAL A 236 -13.33 -6.77 28.73
N GLY A 237 -14.62 -7.01 28.47
CA GLY A 237 -15.43 -7.96 29.21
C GLY A 237 -14.92 -9.40 29.12
N VAL A 238 -14.67 -9.90 27.90
CA VAL A 238 -14.10 -11.23 27.66
C VAL A 238 -12.69 -11.32 28.24
N GLY A 239 -11.86 -10.28 28.07
CA GLY A 239 -10.49 -10.26 28.60
C GLY A 239 -10.41 -10.32 30.12
N LEU A 240 -11.35 -9.69 30.83
CA LEU A 240 -11.47 -9.76 32.29
C LEU A 240 -11.86 -11.17 32.78
N ILE A 241 -12.73 -11.86 32.04
CA ILE A 241 -13.21 -13.20 32.40
C ILE A 241 -12.17 -14.27 32.04
N GLU A 242 -11.52 -14.13 30.88
CA GLU A 242 -10.63 -15.13 30.29
C GLU A 242 -9.14 -14.80 30.45
N PHE A 243 -8.77 -13.93 31.39
CA PHE A 243 -7.39 -13.46 31.54
C PHE A 243 -6.36 -14.60 31.67
N HIS A 244 -6.72 -15.66 32.41
CA HIS A 244 -5.88 -16.84 32.57
C HIS A 244 -5.73 -17.65 31.27
N ALA A 245 -6.80 -17.75 30.46
CA ALA A 245 -6.76 -18.42 29.17
C ALA A 245 -5.85 -17.69 28.17
N ILE A 246 -5.85 -16.34 28.20
CA ILE A 246 -4.93 -15.52 27.39
C ILE A 246 -3.48 -15.81 27.77
N ALA A 247 -3.16 -15.83 29.07
CA ALA A 247 -1.81 -16.15 29.54
C ALA A 247 -1.39 -17.58 29.15
N GLY A 248 -2.31 -18.55 29.23
CA GLY A 248 -2.09 -19.91 28.76
C GLY A 248 -1.82 -19.98 27.26
N PHE A 249 -2.66 -19.32 26.45
CA PHE A 249 -2.49 -19.24 25.01
C PHE A 249 -1.13 -18.68 24.62
N VAL A 250 -0.73 -17.54 25.20
CA VAL A 250 0.58 -16.91 24.94
C VAL A 250 1.73 -17.86 25.28
N ARG A 251 1.67 -18.55 26.43
CA ARG A 251 2.69 -19.55 26.79
C ARG A 251 2.76 -20.70 25.78
N ASN A 252 1.62 -21.21 25.32
CA ASN A 252 1.57 -22.33 24.39
C ASN A 252 2.17 -21.95 23.02
N ILE A 253 1.74 -20.84 22.42
CA ILE A 253 2.31 -20.39 21.13
C ILE A 253 3.78 -20.00 21.24
N SER A 254 4.22 -19.52 22.41
CA SER A 254 5.64 -19.24 22.68
C SER A 254 6.46 -20.52 22.77
N ALA A 255 5.91 -21.60 23.34
CA ALA A 255 6.56 -22.90 23.39
C ALA A 255 6.64 -23.52 22.00
N GLU A 256 5.58 -23.42 21.18
CA GLU A 256 5.59 -23.85 19.78
C GLU A 256 6.68 -23.13 18.98
N LEU A 257 6.71 -21.79 19.04
CA LEU A 257 7.76 -21.01 18.37
C LEU A 257 9.15 -21.34 18.95
N GLY A 258 9.29 -21.44 20.27
CA GLY A 258 10.54 -21.79 20.95
C GLY A 258 11.12 -23.13 20.49
N SER A 259 10.26 -24.15 20.34
CA SER A 259 10.66 -25.46 19.82
C SER A 259 11.17 -25.37 18.38
N SER A 260 10.47 -24.61 17.52
CA SER A 260 10.87 -24.40 16.12
C SER A 260 12.21 -23.66 15.99
N LEU A 261 12.46 -22.67 16.85
CA LEU A 261 13.73 -21.94 16.89
C LEU A 261 14.87 -22.82 17.41
N SER A 262 14.60 -23.70 18.37
CA SER A 262 15.60 -24.60 18.97
C SER A 262 16.04 -25.69 17.99
N LEU A 263 15.10 -26.30 17.26
CA LEU A 263 15.38 -27.33 16.26
C LEU A 263 16.39 -26.85 15.21
N GLN A 264 16.30 -25.59 14.81
CA GLN A 264 17.17 -25.01 13.79
C GLN A 264 18.53 -24.56 14.35
N ALA A 265 18.62 -24.29 15.66
CA ALA A 265 19.86 -23.93 16.33
C ALA A 265 20.70 -25.14 16.78
N GLY A 266 20.17 -26.36 16.68
CA GLY A 266 20.87 -27.60 17.07
C GLY A 266 21.12 -27.75 18.57
N ASP A 267 20.35 -27.03 19.40
CA ASP A 267 20.63 -26.83 20.83
C ASP A 267 19.47 -27.34 21.69
N GLN A 268 19.75 -28.08 22.77
CA GLN A 268 18.74 -28.66 23.66
C GLN A 268 18.25 -27.71 24.76
N VAL A 269 18.62 -26.43 24.72
CA VAL A 269 18.22 -25.45 25.74
C VAL A 269 16.86 -24.83 25.41
N GLU A 270 15.82 -25.66 25.48
CA GLU A 270 14.43 -25.35 25.12
C GLU A 270 13.84 -24.17 25.91
N GLY A 271 14.31 -23.95 27.14
CA GLY A 271 13.85 -22.86 28.02
C GLY A 271 14.24 -21.45 27.55
N LEU A 272 15.44 -21.27 26.99
CA LEU A 272 15.91 -19.96 26.51
C LEU A 272 15.22 -19.56 25.20
N ALA A 273 15.00 -20.52 24.29
CA ALA A 273 14.30 -20.28 23.03
C ALA A 273 12.83 -19.91 23.27
N THR A 274 12.17 -20.60 24.20
CA THR A 274 10.78 -20.32 24.58
C THR A 274 10.64 -18.92 25.20
N SER A 275 11.58 -18.54 26.07
CA SER A 275 11.60 -17.19 26.66
C SER A 275 11.82 -16.11 25.60
N PHE A 276 12.71 -16.37 24.64
CA PHE A 276 12.95 -15.47 23.51
C PHE A 276 11.73 -15.34 22.58
N ALA A 277 11.09 -16.47 22.25
CA ALA A 277 9.85 -16.51 21.49
C ALA A 277 8.74 -15.71 22.18
N GLN A 278 8.56 -15.87 23.50
CA GLN A 278 7.60 -15.11 24.28
C GLN A 278 7.90 -13.60 24.23
N ALA A 279 9.17 -13.22 24.34
CA ALA A 279 9.57 -11.82 24.23
C ALA A 279 9.23 -11.21 22.86
N ILE A 280 9.50 -11.93 21.75
CA ILE A 280 9.12 -11.51 20.40
C ILE A 280 7.61 -11.29 20.31
N ILE A 281 6.83 -12.30 20.70
CA ILE A 281 5.37 -12.27 20.56
C ILE A 281 4.78 -11.10 21.33
N VAL A 282 5.15 -10.95 22.61
CA VAL A 282 4.62 -9.88 23.47
C VAL A 282 5.10 -8.51 22.98
N TYR A 283 6.39 -8.36 22.67
CA TYR A 283 6.95 -7.08 22.24
C TYR A 283 6.29 -6.58 20.95
N PHE A 284 6.29 -7.38 19.88
CA PHE A 284 5.76 -6.94 18.60
C PHE A 284 4.25 -6.77 18.63
N PHE A 285 3.52 -7.61 19.38
CA PHE A 285 2.07 -7.43 19.53
C PHE A 285 1.71 -6.12 20.25
N VAL A 286 2.37 -5.84 21.39
CA VAL A 286 2.15 -4.60 22.14
C VAL A 286 2.61 -3.37 21.35
N ALA A 287 3.77 -3.46 20.70
CA ALA A 287 4.26 -2.40 19.81
C ALA A 287 3.26 -2.12 18.69
N GLY A 288 2.68 -3.18 18.09
CA GLY A 288 1.62 -3.10 17.09
C GLY A 288 0.41 -2.35 17.63
N ILE A 289 -0.10 -2.72 18.82
CA ILE A 289 -1.26 -2.04 19.44
C ILE A 289 -0.99 -0.54 19.61
N ILE A 290 0.16 -0.20 20.20
CA ILE A 290 0.51 1.20 20.46
C ILE A 290 0.64 1.99 19.15
N GLN A 291 1.26 1.38 18.12
CA GLN A 291 1.43 1.97 16.80
C GLN A 291 0.09 2.18 16.09
N GLY A 292 -0.72 1.12 15.99
CA GLY A 292 -2.06 1.18 15.41
C GLY A 292 -2.92 2.23 16.11
N TYR A 293 -2.89 2.28 17.44
CA TYR A 293 -3.66 3.24 18.23
C TYR A 293 -3.22 4.68 17.99
N LEU A 294 -1.94 5.00 18.23
CA LEU A 294 -1.45 6.37 18.18
C LEU A 294 -1.48 6.91 16.76
N LEU A 295 -1.05 6.13 15.76
CA LEU A 295 -1.05 6.60 14.36
C LEU A 295 -2.48 6.85 13.87
N THR A 296 -3.41 5.93 14.17
CA THR A 296 -4.83 6.10 13.79
C THR A 296 -5.42 7.33 14.46
N ARG A 297 -5.21 7.48 15.77
CA ARG A 297 -5.73 8.61 16.54
C ARG A 297 -5.15 9.93 16.06
N MET A 298 -3.83 10.03 15.93
CA MET A 298 -3.16 11.25 15.48
C MET A 298 -3.54 11.63 14.04
N TYR A 299 -3.65 10.64 13.15
CA TYR A 299 -4.03 10.89 11.76
C TYR A 299 -5.48 11.36 11.65
N LEU A 300 -6.42 10.62 12.25
CA LEU A 300 -7.85 10.95 12.19
C LEU A 300 -8.18 12.25 12.93
N SER A 301 -7.60 12.48 14.11
CA SER A 301 -7.76 13.76 14.84
C SER A 301 -7.22 14.94 14.04
N ALA A 302 -6.05 14.81 13.39
CA ALA A 302 -5.52 15.88 12.54
C ALA A 302 -6.39 16.15 11.31
N GLN A 303 -7.06 15.14 10.76
CA GLN A 303 -8.04 15.36 9.70
C GLN A 303 -9.26 16.13 10.23
N PHE A 304 -9.80 15.77 11.39
CA PHE A 304 -10.94 16.46 11.98
C PHE A 304 -10.65 17.94 12.33
N GLU A 305 -9.48 18.26 12.90
CA GLU A 305 -9.07 19.66 13.17
C GLU A 305 -8.99 20.53 11.91
N VAL A 306 -8.61 19.95 10.77
CA VAL A 306 -8.55 20.65 9.47
C VAL A 306 -9.96 20.99 8.96
N TYR A 307 -10.98 20.20 9.31
CA TYR A 307 -12.38 20.50 9.01
C TYR A 307 -13.03 21.46 10.03
N GLU A 308 -12.55 21.49 11.27
CA GLU A 308 -13.05 22.39 12.32
C GLU A 308 -12.42 23.79 12.31
N SER A 309 -11.24 23.96 11.71
CA SER A 309 -10.63 25.28 11.55
C SER A 309 -11.58 26.15 10.73
N PRO A 310 -12.12 27.25 11.30
CA PRO A 310 -13.06 28.09 10.60
C PRO A 310 -12.37 28.57 9.32
N ALA A 311 -13.11 28.53 8.21
CA ALA A 311 -12.82 29.42 7.09
C ALA A 311 -12.62 30.81 7.69
N VAL A 312 -11.36 31.24 7.76
CA VAL A 312 -10.95 32.54 8.29
C VAL A 312 -11.74 33.59 7.52
N GLU A 313 -12.58 34.32 8.26
CA GLU A 313 -13.10 35.65 7.95
C GLU A 313 -13.61 35.83 6.51
N ALA A 314 -14.75 35.21 6.20
CA ALA A 314 -15.65 35.86 5.25
C ALA A 314 -16.21 37.11 5.94
N LYS A 315 -15.53 38.25 5.68
CA LYS A 315 -15.92 39.63 5.96
C LYS A 315 -17.39 39.75 6.40
N GLU A 316 -17.60 40.12 7.66
CA GLU A 316 -18.86 40.77 8.03
C GLU A 316 -19.00 42.06 7.18
N PRO A 317 -20.22 42.35 6.69
CA PRO A 317 -20.48 43.41 5.72
C PRO A 317 -20.21 44.82 6.24
#